data_AF-A0A2E5FNJ4-F1
#
_entry.id   AF-A0A2E5FNJ4-F1
#
_cell.length_a   1.000
_cell.length_b   1.000
_cell.length_c   1.000
_cell.angle_alpha   90.00
_cell.angle_beta   90.00
_cell.angle_gamma   90.00
#
_symmetry.space_group_name_H-M   'P 1'
#
loop_
_entity.id
_entity.type
_entity.pdbx_description
1 polymer ?
#
loop_
_entity_poly.entity_id
_entity_poly.type
_entity_poly.pdbx_seq_one_letter_code
_entity_poly.pdbx_strand_id
1 'polypeptide(L)'
;MYLLISLFSILILISAVYVEYIIGAKPCVLCKYQRLPYIASIFICYFGYNNLKYNIWMYFLIITFVISFIISGYHVGIENNIFPEFSGCSLDNSDILDKDQLLQSLKEIPPNCKDVTFRILGFSLATINVLISLIIVIITTFKVYEKKNG
;
A
#
# COMPACT_ATOMS: atom_id res chain seq x y z
N MET A 1 -15.00 -10.29 11.75
CA MET A 1 -13.66 -9.64 11.63
C MET A 1 -13.08 -9.82 10.24
N TYR A 2 -12.83 -11.05 9.75
CA TYR A 2 -12.35 -11.26 8.38
C TYR A 2 -13.22 -10.56 7.32
N LEU A 3 -14.55 -10.67 7.40
CA LEU A 3 -15.46 -9.94 6.51
C LEU A 3 -15.29 -8.42 6.58
N LEU A 4 -15.12 -7.87 7.78
CA LEU A 4 -14.95 -6.42 7.96
C LEU A 4 -13.63 -5.93 7.34
N ILE A 5 -12.54 -6.65 7.59
CA ILE A 5 -11.21 -6.32 7.02
C ILE A 5 -11.22 -6.47 5.50
N SER A 6 -11.88 -7.51 4.98
CA SER A 6 -12.04 -7.72 3.54
C SER A 6 -12.86 -6.60 2.90
N LEU A 7 -14.01 -6.23 3.45
CA LEU A 7 -14.84 -5.13 2.94
C LEU A 7 -14.06 -3.81 2.95
N PHE A 8 -13.34 -3.53 4.04
CA PHE A 8 -12.54 -2.34 4.16
C PHE A 8 -11.38 -2.31 3.14
N SER A 9 -10.71 -3.44 2.94
CA SER A 9 -9.63 -3.58 1.94
C SER A 9 -10.14 -3.38 0.52
N ILE A 10 -11.33 -3.91 0.20
CA ILE A 10 -11.99 -3.69 -1.09
C ILE A 10 -12.31 -2.21 -1.29
N LEU A 11 -12.86 -1.55 -0.26
CA LEU A 11 -13.20 -0.13 -0.32
C LEU A 11 -11.95 0.74 -0.59
N ILE A 12 -10.83 0.45 0.07
CA ILE A 12 -9.56 1.15 -0.15
C ILE A 12 -9.06 0.95 -1.59
N LEU A 13 -9.10 -0.28 -2.11
CA LEU A 13 -8.69 -0.55 -3.49
C LEU A 13 -9.57 0.19 -4.50
N ILE A 14 -10.89 0.21 -4.29
CA ILE A 14 -11.82 0.97 -5.13
C ILE A 14 -11.51 2.46 -5.06
N SER A 15 -11.29 3.01 -3.87
CA SER A 15 -10.88 4.41 -3.70
C SER A 15 -9.58 4.72 -4.42
N ALA A 16 -8.59 3.82 -4.36
CA ALA A 16 -7.31 4.00 -5.05
C ALA A 16 -7.46 3.99 -6.58
N VAL A 17 -8.32 3.11 -7.12
CA VAL A 17 -8.66 3.05 -8.55
C VAL A 17 -9.44 4.30 -8.96
N TYR A 18 -10.37 4.77 -8.13
CA TYR A 18 -11.11 6.01 -8.38
C TYR A 18 -10.18 7.22 -8.47
N VAL A 19 -9.24 7.35 -7.54
CA VAL A 19 -8.22 8.43 -7.55
C VAL A 19 -7.33 8.33 -8.80
N GLU A 20 -6.96 7.12 -9.21
CA GLU A 20 -6.13 6.91 -10.40
C GLU A 20 -6.85 7.30 -11.71
N TYR A 21 -8.06 6.81 -11.94
CA TYR A 21 -8.74 6.97 -13.23
C TYR A 21 -9.65 8.19 -13.31
N ILE A 22 -10.30 8.59 -12.21
CA ILE A 22 -11.28 9.69 -12.19
C ILE A 22 -10.63 11.01 -11.82
N ILE A 23 -9.76 11.01 -10.80
CA ILE A 23 -9.01 12.23 -10.41
C ILE A 23 -7.78 12.43 -11.32
N GLY A 24 -7.31 11.37 -11.98
CA GLY A 24 -6.15 11.42 -12.87
C GLY A 24 -4.81 11.45 -12.14
N ALA A 25 -4.79 11.14 -10.84
CA ALA A 25 -3.57 11.06 -10.06
C ALA A 25 -2.84 9.74 -10.34
N LYS A 26 -1.86 9.77 -11.24
CA LYS A 26 -1.07 8.59 -11.60
C LYS A 26 -0.38 8.00 -10.35
N PRO A 27 -0.47 6.69 -10.12
CA PRO A 27 0.20 6.06 -8.99
C PRO A 27 1.69 5.90 -9.27
N CYS A 28 2.49 6.26 -8.27
CA CYS A 28 3.91 5.95 -8.21
C CYS A 28 4.15 4.43 -8.05
N VAL A 29 5.38 3.98 -8.22
CA VAL A 29 5.72 2.54 -8.10
C VAL A 29 5.45 2.03 -6.68
N LEU A 30 5.83 2.78 -5.64
CA LEU A 30 5.52 2.43 -4.24
C LEU A 30 4.01 2.40 -3.97
N CYS A 31 3.26 3.30 -4.60
CA CYS A 31 1.81 3.38 -4.50
C CYS A 31 1.15 2.09 -5.01
N LYS A 32 1.69 1.49 -6.09
CA LYS A 32 1.27 0.18 -6.59
C LYS A 32 1.64 -0.94 -5.62
N TYR A 33 2.85 -0.93 -5.06
CA TYR A 33 3.26 -1.93 -4.06
C TYR A 33 2.36 -1.91 -2.82
N GLN A 34 1.91 -0.74 -2.38
CA GLN A 34 0.98 -0.61 -1.26
C GLN A 34 -0.40 -1.24 -1.52
N ARG A 35 -0.78 -1.53 -2.77
CA ARG A 35 -2.02 -2.25 -3.11
C ARG A 35 -1.92 -3.75 -2.87
N LEU A 36 -0.72 -4.34 -3.00
CA LEU A 36 -0.52 -5.79 -2.87
C LEU A 36 -0.94 -6.33 -1.48
N PRO A 37 -0.60 -5.68 -0.35
CA PRO A 37 -1.08 -6.12 0.96
C PRO A 37 -2.60 -6.18 1.08
N TYR A 38 -3.34 -5.24 0.49
CA TYR A 38 -4.81 -5.25 0.51
C TYR A 38 -5.39 -6.35 -0.37
N ILE A 39 -4.76 -6.65 -1.51
CA ILE A 39 -5.18 -7.78 -2.34
C ILE A 39 -4.92 -9.09 -1.59
N ALA A 40 -3.73 -9.26 -1.02
CA ALA A 40 -3.37 -10.42 -0.21
C ALA A 40 -4.30 -10.58 1.01
N SER A 41 -4.66 -9.49 1.68
CA SER A 41 -5.56 -9.53 2.84
C SER A 41 -6.96 -10.05 2.48
N ILE A 42 -7.48 -9.72 1.30
CA ILE A 42 -8.77 -10.23 0.81
C ILE A 42 -8.71 -11.76 0.65
N PHE A 43 -7.67 -12.29 0.02
CA PHE A 43 -7.48 -13.75 -0.11
C PHE A 43 -7.35 -14.42 1.27
N ILE A 44 -6.53 -13.87 2.15
CA ILE A 44 -6.34 -14.37 3.52
C ILE A 44 -7.67 -14.36 4.29
N CYS A 45 -8.46 -13.30 4.16
CA CYS A 45 -9.77 -13.19 4.81
C CYS A 45 -10.78 -14.20 4.25
N TYR A 46 -10.77 -14.46 2.93
CA TYR A 46 -11.62 -15.46 2.31
C TYR A 46 -11.34 -16.87 2.86
N PHE A 47 -10.07 -17.29 2.87
CA PHE A 47 -9.70 -18.60 3.41
C PHE A 47 -9.87 -18.68 4.93
N GLY A 48 -9.58 -17.60 5.66
CA GLY A 48 -9.77 -17.50 7.11
C GLY A 48 -11.24 -17.55 7.53
N TYR A 49 -12.14 -17.00 6.71
CA TYR A 49 -13.59 -17.08 6.91
C TYR A 49 -14.13 -18.50 6.71
N ASN A 50 -13.65 -19.21 5.69
CA ASN A 50 -14.06 -20.60 5.46
C ASN A 50 -13.46 -21.57 6.50
N ASN A 51 -12.31 -21.22 7.10
CA ASN A 51 -11.55 -22.07 8.02
C ASN A 51 -11.39 -21.45 9.42
N LEU A 52 -12.50 -21.09 10.07
CA LEU A 52 -12.51 -20.40 11.39
C LEU A 52 -11.80 -21.17 12.54
N LYS A 53 -11.59 -22.48 12.37
CA LYS A 53 -10.92 -23.34 13.35
C LYS A 53 -9.42 -23.08 13.44
N TYR A 54 -8.78 -22.62 12.36
CA TYR A 54 -7.34 -22.39 12.31
C TYR A 54 -7.00 -20.91 12.48
N ASN A 55 -6.36 -20.57 13.60
CA ASN A 55 -5.88 -19.21 13.88
C ASN A 55 -4.70 -18.78 12.99
N ILE A 56 -4.14 -19.70 12.18
CA ILE A 56 -3.01 -19.43 11.29
C ILE A 56 -3.26 -18.24 10.36
N TRP A 57 -4.51 -18.09 9.87
CA TRP A 57 -4.89 -17.00 8.98
C TRP A 57 -4.85 -15.63 9.64
N MET A 58 -5.05 -15.53 10.96
CA MET A 58 -4.87 -14.26 11.69
C MET A 58 -3.41 -13.83 11.70
N TYR A 59 -2.47 -14.78 11.89
CA TYR A 59 -1.03 -14.47 11.86
C TYR A 59 -0.58 -14.01 10.48
N PHE A 60 -1.04 -14.67 9.40
CA PHE A 60 -0.77 -14.21 8.03
C PHE A 60 -1.31 -12.80 7.78
N LEU A 61 -2.49 -12.48 8.32
CA LEU A 61 -3.08 -11.16 8.20
C LEU A 61 -2.23 -10.11 8.93
N ILE A 62 -1.74 -10.40 10.14
CA ILE A 62 -0.82 -9.52 10.87
C ILE A 62 0.44 -9.27 10.05
N ILE A 63 1.10 -10.33 9.56
CA ILE A 63 2.34 -10.21 8.77
C ILE A 63 2.10 -9.34 7.53
N THR A 64 0.99 -9.54 6.83
CA THR A 64 0.62 -8.77 5.63
C THR A 64 0.51 -7.27 5.93
N PHE A 65 -0.17 -6.89 7.01
CA PHE A 65 -0.33 -5.48 7.36
C PHE A 65 0.91 -4.87 8.02
N VAL A 66 1.76 -5.66 8.67
CA VAL A 66 3.09 -5.21 9.12
C VAL A 66 3.96 -4.86 7.90
N ILE A 67 3.96 -5.70 6.86
CA ILE A 67 4.65 -5.38 5.60
C ILE A 67 4.07 -4.10 4.98
N SER A 68 2.75 -3.96 4.94
CA SER A 68 2.09 -2.73 4.47
C SER A 68 2.53 -1.50 5.27
N PHE A 69 2.61 -1.59 6.59
CA PHE A 69 3.07 -0.53 7.48
C PHE A 69 4.53 -0.13 7.20
N ILE A 70 5.42 -1.10 7.01
CA ILE A 70 6.84 -0.84 6.68
C ILE A 70 6.95 -0.14 5.32
N ILE A 71 6.29 -0.66 4.29
CA ILE A 71 6.33 -0.09 2.92
C ILE A 71 5.78 1.34 2.93
N SER A 72 4.66 1.56 3.62
CA SER A 72 4.05 2.89 3.71
C SER A 72 4.85 3.86 4.57
N GLY A 73 5.46 3.39 5.66
CA GLY A 73 6.36 4.19 6.48
C GLY A 73 7.60 4.63 5.70
N TYR A 74 8.16 3.73 4.89
CA TYR A 74 9.27 4.06 3.99
C TYR A 74 8.86 5.11 2.94
N HIS A 75 7.67 4.97 2.35
CA HIS A 75 7.14 5.94 1.39
C HIS A 75 6.97 7.33 2.02
N VAL A 76 6.36 7.41 3.20
CA VAL A 76 6.24 8.67 3.96
C VAL A 76 7.62 9.25 4.30
N GLY A 77 8.61 8.40 4.60
CA GLY A 77 9.98 8.85 4.82
C GLY A 77 10.63 9.45 3.56
N ILE A 78 10.38 8.89 2.38
CA ILE A 78 10.81 9.47 1.10
C ILE A 78 10.11 10.82 0.86
N GLU A 79 8.79 10.89 1.08
CA GLU A 79 8.01 12.13 0.93
C GLU A 79 8.53 13.27 1.82
N ASN A 80 9.04 12.94 3.01
CA ASN A 80 9.62 13.90 3.96
C ASN A 80 11.13 14.12 3.79
N ASN A 81 11.76 13.62 2.72
CA ASN A 81 13.21 13.70 2.48
C ASN A 81 14.08 13.06 3.57
N ILE A 82 13.53 12.13 4.35
CA ILE A 82 14.27 11.39 5.39
C ILE A 82 15.11 10.29 4.75
N PHE A 83 14.62 9.68 3.67
CA PHE A 83 15.30 8.62 2.93
C PHE A 83 15.57 9.02 1.48
N PRO A 84 16.62 8.44 0.86
CA PRO A 84 16.82 8.56 -0.58
C PRO A 84 15.64 7.94 -1.34
N GLU A 85 15.36 8.47 -2.52
CA GLU A 85 14.31 7.97 -3.38
C GLU A 85 14.55 6.51 -3.76
N PHE A 86 13.47 5.75 -3.90
CA PHE A 86 13.54 4.37 -4.31
C PHE A 86 14.07 4.29 -5.74
N SER A 87 15.13 3.48 -5.96
CA SER A 87 15.79 3.36 -7.26
C SER A 87 14.84 2.94 -8.39
N GLY A 88 13.77 2.20 -8.07
CA GLY A 88 12.74 1.85 -9.04
C GLY A 88 11.75 2.98 -9.39
N CYS A 89 11.84 4.15 -8.73
CA CYS A 89 11.07 5.35 -9.08
C CYS A 89 11.92 6.40 -9.82
N SER A 90 13.25 6.37 -9.68
CA SER A 90 14.19 7.26 -10.37
C SER A 90 14.71 6.64 -11.67
N LEU A 91 14.76 7.42 -12.75
CA LEU A 91 15.47 7.03 -13.97
C LEU A 91 16.98 7.09 -13.78
N ASP A 92 17.67 5.97 -14.01
CA ASP A 92 19.08 6.01 -14.40
C ASP A 92 19.16 6.48 -15.86
N ASN A 93 19.38 7.79 -16.04
CA ASN A 93 19.53 8.44 -17.35
C ASN A 93 20.89 8.15 -18.02
N SER A 94 21.65 7.14 -17.57
CA SER A 94 23.02 6.90 -18.02
C SER A 94 23.14 6.40 -19.46
N ASP A 95 22.06 5.84 -20.04
CA ASP A 95 22.08 5.19 -21.37
C ASP A 95 21.26 5.91 -22.46
N ILE A 96 20.67 7.09 -22.17
CA ILE A 96 19.82 7.77 -23.16
C ILE A 96 20.67 8.63 -24.10
N LEU A 97 21.03 8.05 -25.25
CA LEU A 97 21.83 8.69 -26.30
C LEU A 97 20.99 9.57 -27.27
N ASP A 98 19.65 9.43 -27.29
CA ASP A 98 18.80 10.05 -28.31
C ASP A 98 17.58 10.81 -27.75
N LYS A 99 17.31 12.01 -28.30
CA LYS A 99 16.29 12.95 -27.78
C LYS A 99 14.85 12.47 -28.01
N ASP A 100 14.60 11.77 -29.10
CA ASP A 100 13.28 11.21 -29.41
C ASP A 100 12.94 10.02 -28.52
N GLN A 101 13.94 9.18 -28.21
CA GLN A 101 13.79 8.12 -27.20
C GLN A 101 13.57 8.69 -25.80
N LEU A 102 14.21 9.81 -25.46
CA LEU A 102 14.00 10.52 -24.19
C LEU A 102 12.56 11.06 -24.07
N LEU A 103 12.03 11.68 -25.14
CA LEU A 103 10.65 12.18 -25.19
C LEU A 103 9.59 11.06 -25.13
N GLN A 104 9.88 9.92 -25.74
CA GLN A 104 8.97 8.77 -25.70
C GLN A 104 9.01 8.08 -24.32
N SER A 105 10.20 7.96 -23.73
CA SER A 105 10.38 7.50 -22.35
C SER A 105 9.62 8.39 -21.36
N LEU A 106 9.70 9.72 -21.53
CA LEU A 106 9.01 10.70 -20.69
C LEU A 106 7.49 10.54 -20.60
N LYS A 107 6.85 9.98 -21.62
CA LYS A 107 5.39 9.77 -21.64
C LYS A 107 4.94 8.58 -20.80
N GLU A 108 5.80 7.58 -20.60
CA GLU A 108 5.50 6.36 -19.86
C GLU A 108 6.05 6.32 -18.44
N ILE A 109 6.82 7.34 -18.03
CA ILE A 109 7.39 7.39 -16.68
C ILE A 109 6.28 7.48 -15.62
N PRO A 110 6.26 6.54 -14.65
CA PRO A 110 5.46 6.70 -13.45
C PRO A 110 6.00 7.89 -12.64
N PRO A 111 5.13 8.68 -11.98
CA PRO A 111 5.57 9.83 -11.19
C PRO A 111 6.54 9.41 -10.08
N ASN A 112 7.46 10.33 -9.75
CA ASN A 112 8.42 10.17 -8.67
C ASN A 112 7.70 9.84 -7.35
N CYS A 113 8.31 8.96 -6.56
CA CYS A 113 7.74 8.52 -5.29
C CYS A 113 7.91 9.56 -4.18
N LYS A 114 8.69 10.61 -4.44
CA LYS A 114 8.86 11.77 -3.58
C LYS A 114 7.78 12.83 -3.78
N ASP A 115 7.21 12.91 -4.98
CA ASP A 115 6.26 13.96 -5.33
C ASP A 115 4.84 13.53 -4.95
N VAL A 116 4.29 14.19 -3.92
CA VAL A 116 2.92 13.93 -3.47
C VAL A 116 1.93 14.51 -4.48
N THR A 117 1.45 13.67 -5.40
CA THR A 117 0.47 14.04 -6.44
C THR A 117 -0.92 14.29 -5.89
N PHE A 118 -1.28 13.66 -4.77
CA PHE A 118 -2.61 13.78 -4.18
C PHE A 118 -2.57 13.74 -2.65
N ARG A 119 -3.32 14.65 -2.02
CA ARG A 119 -3.48 14.74 -0.57
C ARG A 119 -4.96 14.66 -0.20
N ILE A 120 -5.28 13.88 0.81
CA ILE A 120 -6.60 13.83 1.43
C ILE A 120 -6.47 14.50 2.80
N LEU A 121 -7.23 15.57 3.03
CA LEU A 121 -7.23 16.32 4.29
C LEU A 121 -5.82 16.80 4.73
N GLY A 122 -4.95 17.11 3.75
CA GLY A 122 -3.56 17.53 4.00
C GLY A 122 -2.54 16.39 4.13
N PHE A 123 -3.00 15.14 4.30
CA PHE A 123 -2.16 13.95 4.41
C PHE A 123 -1.97 13.27 3.06
N SER A 124 -0.78 12.70 2.84
CA SER A 124 -0.53 11.84 1.68
C SER A 124 -1.28 10.51 1.81
N LEU A 125 -1.55 9.88 0.67
CA LEU A 125 -2.11 8.53 0.62
C LEU A 125 -1.21 7.52 1.37
N ALA A 126 0.11 7.72 1.32
CA ALA A 126 1.07 6.92 2.07
C ALA A 126 0.87 7.04 3.58
N THR A 127 0.72 8.26 4.10
CA THR A 127 0.47 8.50 5.53
C THR A 127 -0.83 7.85 5.99
N ILE A 128 -1.89 7.97 5.19
CA ILE A 128 -3.17 7.31 5.49
C ILE A 128 -2.99 5.79 5.52
N ASN A 129 -2.20 5.24 4.60
CA ASN A 129 -1.92 3.82 4.54
C ASN A 129 -1.14 3.31 5.77
N VAL A 130 -0.18 4.10 6.29
CA VAL A 130 0.53 3.81 7.54
C VAL A 130 -0.46 3.67 8.69
N LEU A 131 -1.32 4.66 8.87
CA LEU A 131 -2.29 4.69 9.98
C LEU A 131 -3.27 3.53 9.91
N ILE A 132 -3.83 3.26 8.71
CA ILE A 132 -4.76 2.16 8.50
C ILE A 132 -4.09 0.81 8.80
N SER A 133 -2.88 0.61 8.26
CA SER A 133 -2.15 -0.65 8.44
C SER A 133 -1.85 -0.89 9.92
N LEU A 134 -1.44 0.15 10.65
CA LEU A 134 -1.19 0.08 12.09
C LEU A 134 -2.44 -0.28 12.88
N ILE A 135 -3.57 0.38 12.61
CA ILE A 135 -4.86 0.11 13.28
C ILE A 135 -5.28 -1.35 13.05
N ILE A 136 -5.17 -1.85 11.82
CA ILE A 136 -5.54 -3.24 11.51
C ILE A 136 -4.63 -4.24 12.25
N VAL A 137 -3.32 -3.98 12.34
CA VAL A 137 -2.38 -4.82 13.10
C VAL A 137 -2.76 -4.86 14.58
N ILE A 138 -3.05 -3.71 15.20
CA ILE A 138 -3.42 -3.62 16.62
C ILE A 138 -4.70 -4.39 16.90
N ILE A 139 -5.76 -4.13 16.12
CA ILE A 139 -7.06 -4.81 16.29
C ILE A 139 -6.91 -6.32 16.10
N THR A 140 -6.13 -6.74 15.09
CA THR A 140 -5.93 -8.16 14.80
C THR A 140 -5.15 -8.86 15.89
N THR A 141 -4.10 -8.23 16.40
CA THR A 141 -3.28 -8.77 17.49
C THR A 141 -4.09 -8.89 18.79
N PHE A 142 -4.88 -7.87 19.12
CA PHE A 142 -5.75 -7.88 20.29
C PHE A 142 -6.76 -9.03 20.23
N LYS A 143 -7.40 -9.24 19.06
CA LYS A 143 -8.32 -10.36 18.83
C LYS A 143 -7.67 -11.73 19.03
N VAL A 144 -6.43 -11.90 18.54
CA VAL A 144 -5.66 -13.14 18.73
C VAL A 144 -5.36 -13.36 20.21
N TYR A 145 -5.03 -12.30 20.94
CA TYR A 145 -4.77 -12.35 22.37
C TYR A 145 -6.02 -12.73 23.18
N GLU A 146 -7.17 -12.12 22.90
CA GLU A 146 -8.45 -12.48 23.54
C GLU A 146 -8.80 -13.95 23.33
N LYS A 147 -8.69 -14.45 22.09
CA LYS A 147 -8.99 -15.86 21.77
C LYS A 147 -8.03 -16.85 22.43
N LYS A 148 -6.83 -16.43 22.83
CA LYS A 148 -5.86 -17.27 23.54
C LYS A 148 -6.14 -17.34 25.05
N ASN A 149 -6.76 -16.31 25.62
CA ASN A 149 -6.94 -16.15 27.06
C ASN A 149 -8.38 -16.31 27.55
N GLY A 150 -9.35 -16.53 26.64
CA GLY A 150 -10.73 -16.88 26.95
C GLY A 150 -11.07 -18.27 26.43
#